data_AF-A0A535ZTA9-F1
#
_entry.id   AF-A0A535ZTA9-F1
#
_cell.length_a   1.000
_cell.length_b   1.000
_cell.length_c   1.000
_cell.angle_alpha   90.00
_cell.angle_beta   90.00
_cell.angle_gamma   90.00
#
_symmetry.space_group_name_H-M   'P 1'
#
loop_
_entity.id
_entity.type
_entity.pdbx_description
1 polymer ?
#
loop_
_entity_poly.entity_id
_entity_poly.type
_entity_poly.pdbx_seq_one_letter_code
_entity_poly.pdbx_strand_id
1 'polypeptide(L)'
;MAIAPPSFGKFAGDLLVGNFGDRRINAYTLGKGNFRGWLRDVRTGGPIAIDGLWALRVGNGGGAPTGGDPNAVYFTAGINGEQDGLFGTITNAGG
;
A
#
# COMPACT_ATOMS: atom_id res chain seq x y z
N MET A 1 2.75 -0.13 8.08
CA MET A 1 1.44 -0.80 7.91
C MET A 1 0.35 0.26 7.74
N ALA A 2 -0.78 -0.08 7.14
CA ALA A 2 -1.94 0.80 6.98
C ALA A 2 -3.24 -0.01 6.91
N ILE A 3 -4.39 0.56 7.27
CA ILE A 3 -5.70 -0.05 6.99
C ILE A 3 -6.11 0.36 5.58
N ALA A 4 -6.42 -0.58 4.70
CA ALA A 4 -6.83 -0.27 3.34
C ALA A 4 -8.13 0.54 3.33
N PRO A 5 -8.26 1.57 2.47
CA PRO A 5 -9.48 2.35 2.39
C PRO A 5 -10.67 1.51 1.90
N PRO A 6 -11.92 1.93 2.16
CA PRO A 6 -13.12 1.17 1.74
C PRO A 6 -13.20 0.92 0.22
N SER A 7 -12.54 1.75 -0.57
CA SER A 7 -12.47 1.66 -2.04
C SER A 7 -11.41 0.68 -2.57
N PHE A 8 -10.64 0.02 -1.71
CA PHE A 8 -9.51 -0.84 -2.09
C PHE A 8 -9.89 -2.26 -2.54
N GLY A 9 -11.05 -2.38 -3.20
CA GLY A 9 -11.56 -3.63 -3.76
C GLY A 9 -11.67 -4.76 -2.74
N LYS A 10 -11.19 -5.96 -3.10
CA LYS A 10 -11.29 -7.16 -2.23
C LYS A 10 -10.56 -7.07 -0.89
N PHE A 11 -9.68 -6.07 -0.75
CA PHE A 11 -8.90 -5.81 0.45
C PHE A 11 -9.45 -4.61 1.24
N ALA A 12 -10.62 -4.08 0.89
CA ALA A 12 -11.25 -2.99 1.64
C ALA A 12 -11.33 -3.32 3.15
N GLY A 13 -10.75 -2.46 3.99
CA GLY A 13 -10.71 -2.63 5.44
C GLY A 13 -9.68 -3.64 5.96
N ASP A 14 -8.90 -4.30 5.09
CA ASP A 14 -7.82 -5.19 5.51
C ASP A 14 -6.60 -4.39 6.01
N LEU A 15 -5.85 -4.99 6.93
CA LEU A 15 -4.54 -4.51 7.37
C LEU A 15 -3.49 -4.82 6.30
N LEU A 16 -2.92 -3.78 5.71
CA LEU A 16 -1.80 -3.83 4.79
C LEU A 16 -0.48 -3.76 5.55
N VAL A 17 0.34 -4.78 5.39
CA VAL A 17 1.66 -4.92 6.02
C VAL A 17 2.71 -5.00 4.92
N GLY A 18 3.56 -3.97 4.88
CA GLY A 18 4.79 -4.01 4.09
C GLY A 18 5.77 -4.98 4.72
N ASN A 19 6.28 -5.93 3.95
CA ASN A 19 7.25 -6.92 4.41
C ASN A 19 8.61 -6.61 3.79
N PHE A 20 9.58 -6.30 4.63
CA PHE A 20 10.94 -5.96 4.19
C PHE A 20 11.65 -7.15 3.54
N GLY A 21 11.37 -8.39 4.01
CA GLY A 21 12.08 -9.58 3.53
C GLY A 21 11.73 -9.97 2.09
N ASP A 22 10.44 -10.12 1.77
CA ASP A 22 9.98 -10.48 0.42
C ASP A 22 9.63 -9.26 -0.46
N ARG A 23 9.72 -8.05 0.11
CA ARG A 23 9.43 -6.74 -0.49
C ARG A 23 7.98 -6.52 -0.87
N ARG A 24 7.07 -7.38 -0.44
CA ARG A 24 5.65 -7.34 -0.84
C ARG A 24 4.82 -6.60 0.19
N ILE A 25 3.62 -6.20 -0.24
CA ILE A 25 2.58 -5.70 0.65
C ILE A 25 1.53 -6.80 0.82
N ASN A 26 1.49 -7.36 2.02
CA ASN A 26 0.58 -8.43 2.42
C ASN A 26 -0.69 -7.84 3.05
N ALA A 27 -1.85 -8.41 2.72
CA ALA A 27 -3.15 -8.02 3.27
C ALA A 27 -3.63 -9.07 4.27
N TYR A 28 -4.14 -8.61 5.40
CA TYR A 28 -4.67 -9.45 6.47
C TYR A 28 -6.01 -8.92 6.96
N THR A 29 -6.93 -9.80 7.37
CA THR A 29 -8.18 -9.35 8.00
C THR A 29 -7.87 -8.60 9.28
N LEU A 30 -8.53 -7.45 9.49
CA LEU A 30 -8.40 -6.72 10.75
C LEU A 30 -8.95 -7.57 11.93
N GLY A 31 -8.28 -7.53 13.07
CA GLY A 31 -8.65 -8.27 14.28
C GLY A 31 -8.14 -9.71 14.31
N LYS A 32 -8.56 -10.57 13.36
CA LYS A 32 -8.16 -11.99 13.34
C LYS A 32 -6.78 -12.25 12.74
N GLY A 33 -6.25 -11.32 11.93
CA GLY A 33 -4.93 -11.47 11.31
C GLY A 33 -4.84 -12.58 10.26
N ASN A 34 -5.96 -13.03 9.69
CA ASN A 34 -5.94 -14.05 8.64
C ASN A 34 -5.36 -13.47 7.35
N PHE A 35 -4.41 -14.17 6.73
CA PHE A 35 -3.82 -13.75 5.46
C PHE A 35 -4.86 -13.77 4.32
N ARG A 36 -4.91 -12.70 3.54
CA ARG A 36 -5.86 -12.49 2.42
C ARG A 36 -5.17 -12.48 1.06
N GLY A 37 -3.84 -12.42 1.03
CA GLY A 37 -3.04 -12.35 -0.19
C GLY A 37 -2.08 -11.16 -0.17
N TRP A 38 -1.39 -10.94 -1.30
CA TRP A 38 -0.58 -9.75 -1.53
C TRP A 38 -1.28 -8.79 -2.49
N LEU A 39 -0.93 -7.51 -2.40
CA LEU A 39 -1.31 -6.53 -3.43
C LEU A 39 -0.69 -6.92 -4.77
N ARG A 40 -1.44 -6.74 -5.85
CA ARG A 40 -1.02 -7.10 -7.21
C ARG A 40 -1.10 -5.91 -8.12
N ASP A 41 -0.13 -5.81 -9.01
CA ASP A 41 -0.17 -4.87 -10.11
C ASP A 41 -1.12 -5.44 -11.17
N VAL A 42 -2.16 -4.68 -11.52
CA VAL A 42 -3.16 -5.09 -12.49
C VAL A 42 -2.62 -5.19 -13.91
N ARG A 43 -1.54 -4.46 -14.23
CA ARG A 43 -0.93 -4.45 -15.58
C ARG A 43 -0.10 -5.69 -15.82
N THR A 44 0.66 -6.10 -14.81
CA THR A 44 1.57 -7.26 -14.91
C THR A 44 0.94 -8.54 -14.35
N GLY A 45 -0.10 -8.44 -13.52
CA GLY A 45 -0.64 -9.53 -12.73
C GLY A 45 0.31 -9.99 -11.60
N GLY A 46 1.50 -9.42 -11.48
CA GLY A 46 2.49 -9.78 -10.46
C GLY A 46 2.15 -9.18 -9.09
N PRO A 47 2.80 -9.66 -8.01
CA PRO A 47 2.78 -8.94 -6.73
C PRO A 47 3.40 -7.55 -6.89
N ILE A 48 2.84 -6.55 -6.22
CA ILE A 48 3.53 -5.26 -6.03
C ILE A 48 4.69 -5.53 -5.07
N ALA A 49 5.91 -5.32 -5.57
CA ALA A 49 7.14 -5.44 -4.81
C ALA A 49 7.84 -4.08 -4.78
N ILE A 50 8.10 -3.57 -3.58
CA ILE A 50 8.77 -2.29 -3.33
C ILE A 50 9.95 -2.59 -2.42
N ASP A 51 11.15 -2.52 -2.99
CA ASP A 51 12.38 -2.69 -2.21
C ASP A 51 12.59 -1.50 -1.26
N GLY A 52 13.11 -1.77 -0.07
CA GLY A 52 13.36 -0.74 0.94
C GLY A 52 12.10 -0.03 1.46
N LEU A 53 10.93 -0.68 1.45
CA LEU A 53 9.68 -0.09 1.90
C LEU A 53 9.76 0.34 3.39
N TRP A 54 9.54 1.63 3.66
CA TRP A 54 9.62 2.22 4.99
C TRP A 54 8.26 2.43 5.63
N ALA A 55 7.32 3.04 4.90
CA ALA A 55 6.01 3.37 5.45
C ALA A 55 4.89 3.17 4.45
N LEU A 56 3.69 2.93 4.99
CA LEU A 56 2.42 2.92 4.26
C LEU A 56 1.44 3.81 5.01
N ARG A 57 0.64 4.62 4.30
CA ARG A 57 -0.37 5.49 4.90
C ARG A 57 -1.53 5.74 3.94
N VAL A 58 -2.77 5.68 4.44
CA VAL A 58 -3.93 6.14 3.64
C VAL A 58 -3.95 7.66 3.58
N GLY A 59 -4.35 8.21 2.44
CA GLY A 59 -4.55 9.66 2.31
C GLY A 59 -5.53 10.19 3.36
N ASN A 60 -5.25 11.38 3.86
CA ASN A 60 -6.02 11.98 4.95
C ASN A 60 -7.33 12.63 4.50
N GLY A 61 -7.65 12.65 3.20
CA GLY A 61 -8.87 13.27 2.69
C GLY A 61 -8.90 14.80 2.81
N GLY A 62 -7.78 15.44 3.13
CA GLY A 62 -7.70 16.89 3.11
C GLY A 62 -7.88 17.41 1.68
N GLY A 63 -8.55 18.56 1.54
CA GLY A 63 -8.66 19.21 0.23
C GLY A 63 -7.30 19.50 -0.38
N ALA A 64 -7.23 19.54 -1.71
CA ALA A 64 -6.04 20.02 -2.40
C ALA A 64 -5.72 21.47 -1.98
N PRO A 65 -4.44 21.87 -1.90
CA PRO A 65 -3.25 21.09 -2.28
C PRO A 65 -2.61 20.30 -1.11
N THR A 66 -3.16 20.39 0.10
CA THR A 66 -2.47 19.92 1.33
C THR A 66 -2.89 18.54 1.80
N GLY A 67 -3.96 17.95 1.25
CA GLY A 67 -4.37 16.60 1.58
C GLY A 67 -4.13 15.56 0.49
N GLY A 68 -4.09 14.30 0.93
CA GLY A 68 -3.97 13.12 0.07
C GLY A 68 -5.32 12.46 -0.19
N ASP A 69 -5.44 11.78 -1.34
CA ASP A 69 -6.62 11.04 -1.75
C ASP A 69 -6.97 9.97 -0.71
N PRO A 70 -8.16 10.02 -0.09
CA PRO A 70 -8.57 9.06 0.94
C PRO A 70 -8.79 7.65 0.38
N ASN A 71 -8.76 7.47 -0.95
CA ASN A 71 -8.85 6.19 -1.65
C ASN A 71 -7.47 5.61 -2.03
N ALA A 72 -6.39 6.35 -1.77
CA ALA A 72 -5.02 5.93 -2.09
C ALA A 72 -4.25 5.50 -0.85
N VAL A 73 -3.36 4.53 -1.03
CA VAL A 73 -2.31 4.18 -0.07
C VAL A 73 -1.01 4.79 -0.56
N TYR A 74 -0.47 5.73 0.20
CA TYR A 74 0.83 6.33 -0.02
C TYR A 74 1.92 5.45 0.60
N PHE A 75 3.08 5.41 -0.04
CA PHE A 75 4.25 4.70 0.47
C PHE A 75 5.52 5.55 0.38
N THR A 76 6.47 5.25 1.25
CA THR A 76 7.86 5.70 1.15
C THR A 76 8.78 4.50 1.11
N ALA A 77 9.87 4.60 0.35
CA ALA A 77 10.88 3.56 0.27
C ALA A 77 12.29 4.16 0.13
N GLY A 78 13.27 3.48 0.71
CA GLY A 78 14.69 3.74 0.47
C GLY A 78 15.19 2.94 -0.72
N ILE A 79 15.42 3.60 -1.85
CA ILE A 79 15.98 2.97 -3.04
C ILE A 79 17.50 3.21 -3.09
N ASN A 80 18.20 2.53 -4.03
CA ASN A 80 19.64 2.70 -4.21
C ASN A 80 20.46 2.45 -2.93
N GLY A 81 20.11 1.40 -2.18
CA GLY A 81 20.72 1.10 -0.89
C GLY A 81 20.44 2.17 0.17
N GLU A 82 19.20 2.69 0.19
CA GLU A 82 18.70 3.72 1.12
C GLU A 82 19.29 5.13 0.96
N GLN A 83 20.11 5.36 -0.08
CA GLN A 83 20.69 6.68 -0.35
C GLN A 83 19.67 7.67 -0.92
N ASP A 84 18.61 7.16 -1.56
CA ASP A 84 17.56 7.96 -2.18
C ASP A 84 16.18 7.58 -1.65
N GLY A 85 15.31 8.58 -1.51
CA GLY A 85 13.92 8.39 -1.12
C GLY A 85 12.98 8.32 -2.31
N LEU A 86 12.13 7.29 -2.34
CA LEU A 86 10.99 7.17 -3.25
C LEU A 86 9.69 7.42 -2.50
N PHE A 87 8.87 8.33 -3.01
CA PHE A 87 7.49 8.52 -2.56
C PHE A 87 6.54 8.18 -3.70
N GLY A 88 5.48 7.43 -3.40
CA GLY A 88 4.51 7.01 -4.40
C GLY A 88 3.15 6.67 -3.82
N THR A 89 2.22 6.31 -4.71
CA THR A 89 0.86 5.91 -4.37
C THR A 89 0.50 4.58 -5.00
N ILE A 90 -0.36 3.84 -4.30
CA ILE A 90 -1.03 2.65 -4.78
C ILE A 90 -2.53 2.95 -4.71
N THR A 91 -3.18 2.85 -5.85
CA THR A 91 -4.63 3.02 -5.98
C THR A 91 -5.25 1.72 -6.45
N ASN A 92 -6.53 1.54 -6.11
CA ASN A 92 -7.33 0.54 -6.80
C ASN A 92 -7.41 0.94 -8.28
N ALA A 93 -7.20 0.01 -9.20
CA ALA A 93 -7.20 0.29 -10.63
C ALA A 93 -8.59 0.66 -11.20
N GLY A 94 -9.64 0.52 -10.39
CA GLY A 94 -11.02 0.60 -10.85
C GLY A 94 -11.42 -0.72 -11.54
N GLY A 95 -12.63 -1.17 -11.25
CA GLY A 95 -13.37 -2.09 -12.11
C GLY A 95 -14.36 -1.29 -12.93
#